data_AF-A0A498J8G6-F1
#
_entry.id   AF-A0A498J8G6-F1
#
_cell.length_a   1.000
_cell.length_b   1.000
_cell.length_c   1.000
_cell.angle_alpha   90.00
_cell.angle_beta   90.00
_cell.angle_gamma   90.00
#
_symmetry.space_group_name_H-M   'P 1'
#
loop_
_entity.id
_entity.type
_entity.pdbx_description
1 polymer ?
#
loop_
_entity_poly.entity_id
_entity_poly.type
_entity_poly.pdbx_seq_one_letter_code
_entity_poly.pdbx_strand_id
1 'polypeptide(L)'
;MLAAKTLINPSPSLKLPNNLSLRRKPPFSLSIRNSLSQSPSSPDPTPGQLRVDILAESLPFIQKFRGKTIVVKYGGAAMKSESLQASVVNDLVLLSCVGLRPILVHGGGPEINLLLRRLGIEATFVDGLRVTDAKTMEVVSMVLVGKVNKNLVSLIDRAGAKAIGLCGMDGRLVTARPVPNAAKLGFVGEVARVDPAVLRSNVEAGYIPVIASVAADETGQQYNINADTVAGELAAAVGAEKLILLTDVAGILEDRNDVSSLVKEIDINGVKKMVAEGKIGGGMIPKDGLQKLLGLLNDAASVRSRVNSGALGLPSSESLRNGRSPAEVLTSSEKQKAFRTCVALRQYFRAHLIMLVDPNKNTPSAAQNLPSVRSAFKPLDIGDEAVDAVFLQLQKDRKLGPAFVRTHWPAVDKLWVLMDLLLCWSYDRYSTGA
;
A
#
# COMPACT_ATOMS: atom_id res chain seq x y z
N MET A 1 3.94 -50.17 -19.83
CA MET A 1 4.82 -50.36 -21.02
C MET A 1 5.47 -49.01 -21.30
N LEU A 2 6.77 -48.86 -21.53
CA LEU A 2 7.86 -49.85 -21.65
C LEU A 2 9.12 -49.34 -20.88
N ALA A 3 10.09 -50.22 -20.58
CA ALA A 3 11.45 -49.83 -20.10
C ALA A 3 12.40 -49.63 -21.31
N ALA A 4 13.60 -49.01 -21.25
CA ALA A 4 14.85 -49.41 -20.56
C ALA A 4 16.03 -48.49 -21.07
N LYS A 5 17.32 -48.50 -20.66
CA LYS A 5 18.09 -48.78 -19.41
C LYS A 5 19.63 -48.67 -19.71
N THR A 6 20.49 -48.17 -18.79
CA THR A 6 22.01 -48.24 -18.80
C THR A 6 22.79 -47.51 -19.94
N LEU A 7 24.11 -47.23 -20.01
CA LEU A 7 25.41 -47.33 -19.23
C LEU A 7 26.29 -46.07 -19.60
N ILE A 8 27.03 -45.34 -18.73
CA ILE A 8 28.41 -45.48 -18.14
C ILE A 8 29.66 -45.24 -19.06
N ASN A 9 30.36 -44.09 -18.84
CA ASN A 9 31.84 -43.75 -18.85
C ASN A 9 32.83 -44.20 -19.99
N PRO A 10 34.11 -43.70 -20.06
CA PRO A 10 34.76 -42.44 -19.59
C PRO A 10 35.67 -41.74 -20.66
N SER A 11 36.49 -40.75 -20.26
CA SER A 11 37.46 -39.98 -21.08
C SER A 11 38.85 -40.65 -21.29
N PRO A 12 39.67 -40.13 -22.23
CA PRO A 12 41.14 -40.07 -22.05
C PRO A 12 41.77 -38.68 -22.40
N SER A 13 43.09 -38.54 -22.20
CA SER A 13 43.88 -37.29 -22.30
C SER A 13 45.15 -37.41 -23.16
N LEU A 14 45.77 -36.26 -23.55
CA LEU A 14 47.08 -36.19 -24.23
C LEU A 14 47.92 -34.96 -23.78
N LYS A 15 49.22 -34.89 -24.13
CA LYS A 15 50.26 -34.18 -23.34
C LYS A 15 51.49 -33.64 -24.14
N LEU A 16 52.12 -32.59 -23.58
CA LEU A 16 53.55 -32.17 -23.69
C LEU A 16 54.08 -31.64 -25.06
N PRO A 17 55.31 -31.05 -25.18
CA PRO A 17 56.46 -30.97 -24.23
C PRO A 17 57.06 -29.55 -23.93
N ASN A 18 58.19 -29.52 -23.17
CA ASN A 18 58.89 -28.34 -22.62
C ASN A 18 60.19 -27.94 -23.38
N ASN A 19 60.76 -26.74 -23.09
CA ASN A 19 62.17 -26.61 -22.60
C ASN A 19 62.65 -25.17 -22.24
N LEU A 20 63.35 -25.04 -21.08
CA LEU A 20 64.58 -24.25 -20.74
C LEU A 20 64.70 -22.73 -21.12
N SER A 21 65.38 -21.81 -20.39
CA SER A 21 66.39 -21.85 -19.29
C SER A 21 66.42 -20.53 -18.45
N LEU A 22 67.38 -20.35 -17.51
CA LEU A 22 67.46 -19.22 -16.55
C LEU A 22 68.42 -18.07 -16.92
N ARG A 23 68.20 -16.86 -16.36
CA ARG A 23 69.24 -15.82 -16.09
C ARG A 23 68.99 -15.04 -14.77
N ARG A 24 69.98 -14.25 -14.31
CA ARG A 24 70.08 -13.66 -12.95
C ARG A 24 69.80 -12.13 -12.88
N LYS A 25 69.68 -11.64 -11.63
CA LYS A 25 69.34 -10.26 -11.16
C LYS A 25 70.29 -9.14 -11.65
N PRO A 26 69.88 -7.86 -11.46
CA PRO A 26 70.52 -7.04 -10.41
C PRO A 26 69.51 -6.50 -9.34
N PRO A 27 69.99 -5.91 -8.22
CA PRO A 27 69.16 -5.33 -7.15
C PRO A 27 68.97 -3.80 -7.27
N PHE A 28 68.40 -3.18 -6.22
CA PHE A 28 68.08 -1.75 -6.00
C PHE A 28 66.75 -1.21 -6.56
N SER A 29 65.80 -0.99 -5.65
CA SER A 29 65.02 0.25 -5.54
C SER A 29 64.78 0.54 -4.05
N LEU A 30 64.57 1.82 -3.68
CA LEU A 30 64.57 2.24 -2.26
C LEU A 30 63.20 2.05 -1.59
N SER A 31 63.23 1.71 -0.29
CA SER A 31 62.05 1.61 0.55
C SER A 31 61.51 2.99 0.97
N ILE A 32 60.72 3.63 0.10
CA ILE A 32 59.88 4.77 0.48
C ILE A 32 58.71 4.26 1.32
N ARG A 33 58.75 4.52 2.63
CA ARG A 33 57.58 4.34 3.49
C ARG A 33 56.57 5.46 3.21
N ASN A 34 55.67 5.25 2.25
CA ASN A 34 54.44 6.02 2.19
C ASN A 34 53.58 5.66 3.40
N SER A 35 53.71 6.43 4.48
CA SER A 35 52.78 6.45 5.60
C SER A 35 51.48 7.13 5.15
N LEU A 36 50.77 6.49 4.22
CA LEU A 36 49.36 6.77 3.96
C LEU A 36 48.60 6.38 5.22
N SER A 37 48.27 7.38 6.03
CA SER A 37 47.31 7.25 7.12
C SER A 37 45.99 6.77 6.51
N GLN A 38 45.70 5.48 6.63
CA GLN A 38 44.36 4.97 6.40
C GLN A 38 43.45 5.67 7.42
N SER A 39 42.67 6.64 6.95
CA SER A 39 41.47 7.07 7.64
C SER A 39 40.67 5.81 7.99
N PRO A 40 40.23 5.63 9.26
CA PRO A 40 39.49 4.44 9.63
C PRO A 40 38.28 4.33 8.70
N SER A 41 38.18 3.22 7.97
CA SER A 41 37.04 2.94 7.11
C SER A 41 35.78 3.02 7.96
N SER A 42 34.84 3.87 7.57
CA SER A 42 33.54 3.99 8.23
C SER A 42 32.94 2.59 8.42
N PRO A 43 32.51 2.21 9.64
CA PRO A 43 31.99 0.87 9.89
C PRO A 43 30.80 0.60 8.98
N ASP A 44 30.68 -0.65 8.50
CA ASP A 44 29.59 -1.05 7.61
C ASP A 44 28.22 -0.66 8.22
N PRO A 45 27.32 -0.05 7.43
CA PRO A 45 26.09 0.52 7.94
C PRO A 45 25.23 -0.57 8.60
N THR A 46 24.84 -0.33 9.86
CA THR A 46 24.15 -1.34 10.64
C THR A 46 22.78 -1.70 10.02
N PRO A 47 22.23 -2.90 10.29
CA PRO A 47 20.84 -3.20 9.95
C PRO A 47 19.79 -2.32 10.67
N GLY A 48 20.20 -1.39 11.54
CA GLY A 48 19.38 -0.26 11.96
C GLY A 48 19.42 0.84 10.90
N GLN A 49 20.62 1.39 10.66
CA GLN A 49 20.89 2.48 9.73
C GLN A 49 20.28 2.23 8.34
N LEU A 50 20.56 1.07 7.72
CA LEU A 50 20.04 0.70 6.40
C LEU A 50 18.50 0.77 6.29
N ARG A 51 17.76 0.58 7.40
CA ARG A 51 16.29 0.70 7.40
C ARG A 51 15.81 2.14 7.59
N VAL A 52 16.60 2.99 8.25
CA VAL A 52 16.35 4.44 8.32
C VAL A 52 16.61 5.07 6.95
N ASP A 53 17.72 4.70 6.31
CA ASP A 53 18.11 5.21 4.99
C ASP A 53 17.05 4.87 3.92
N ILE A 54 16.63 3.61 3.81
CA ILE A 54 15.57 3.16 2.89
C ILE A 54 14.23 3.86 3.18
N LEU A 55 13.91 4.16 4.45
CA LEU A 55 12.70 4.90 4.81
C LEU A 55 12.78 6.38 4.40
N ALA A 56 13.97 6.99 4.49
CA ALA A 56 14.22 8.34 3.97
C ALA A 56 14.16 8.39 2.44
N GLU A 57 14.74 7.41 1.74
CA GLU A 57 14.64 7.25 0.28
C GLU A 57 13.20 7.04 -0.21
N SER A 58 12.32 6.52 0.64
CA SER A 58 10.89 6.35 0.33
C SER A 58 10.10 7.67 0.34
N LEU A 59 10.62 8.75 0.93
CA LEU A 59 9.90 10.01 1.13
C LEU A 59 9.41 10.68 -0.17
N PRO A 60 10.16 10.74 -1.28
CA PRO A 60 9.67 11.35 -2.53
C PRO A 60 8.46 10.61 -3.13
N PHE A 61 8.39 9.29 -2.96
CA PHE A 61 7.27 8.47 -3.43
C PHE A 61 6.00 8.74 -2.61
N ILE A 62 6.15 8.85 -1.27
CA ILE A 62 5.07 9.25 -0.36
C ILE A 62 4.55 10.64 -0.73
N GLN A 63 5.45 11.62 -0.90
CA GLN A 63 5.08 13.00 -1.27
C GLN A 63 4.35 13.07 -2.61
N LYS A 64 4.80 12.31 -3.62
CA LYS A 64 4.20 12.29 -4.98
C LYS A 64 2.73 11.84 -5.00
N PHE A 65 2.32 10.99 -4.06
CA PHE A 65 0.97 10.42 -4.04
C PHE A 65 0.14 10.80 -2.79
N ARG A 66 0.65 11.62 -1.88
CA ARG A 66 -0.10 12.06 -0.68
C ARG A 66 -1.43 12.72 -1.07
N GLY A 67 -2.51 12.31 -0.40
CA GLY A 67 -3.89 12.75 -0.65
C GLY A 67 -4.55 12.13 -1.88
N LYS A 68 -3.85 11.30 -2.67
CA LYS A 68 -4.39 10.70 -3.89
C LYS A 68 -5.21 9.44 -3.60
N THR A 69 -6.34 9.30 -4.29
CA THR A 69 -7.16 8.09 -4.28
C THR A 69 -6.56 7.02 -5.19
N ILE A 70 -6.45 5.79 -4.67
CA ILE A 70 -5.94 4.61 -5.38
C ILE A 70 -7.00 3.52 -5.29
N VAL A 71 -7.46 3.00 -6.44
CA VAL A 71 -8.34 1.83 -6.45
C VAL A 71 -7.48 0.58 -6.68
N VAL A 72 -7.61 -0.41 -5.80
CA VAL A 72 -6.90 -1.69 -5.87
C VAL A 72 -7.94 -2.80 -6.04
N LYS A 73 -7.90 -3.51 -7.17
CA LYS A 73 -8.67 -4.75 -7.35
C LYS A 73 -7.84 -5.92 -6.81
N TYR A 74 -8.35 -6.59 -5.80
CA TYR A 74 -7.79 -7.82 -5.23
C TYR A 74 -8.56 -9.06 -5.71
N GLY A 75 -7.84 -10.07 -6.20
CA GLY A 75 -8.43 -11.23 -6.88
C GLY A 75 -7.42 -12.32 -7.22
N GLY A 76 -7.88 -13.34 -7.95
CA GLY A 76 -7.03 -14.39 -8.50
C GLY A 76 -6.34 -15.27 -7.44
N ALA A 77 -5.13 -15.72 -7.74
CA ALA A 77 -4.35 -16.57 -6.83
C ALA A 77 -3.99 -15.90 -5.49
N ALA A 78 -3.87 -14.56 -5.45
CA ALA A 78 -3.53 -13.81 -4.25
C ALA A 78 -4.56 -13.94 -3.10
N MET A 79 -5.78 -14.40 -3.42
CA MET A 79 -6.83 -14.72 -2.44
C MET A 79 -6.67 -16.10 -1.76
N LYS A 80 -5.81 -16.98 -2.27
CA LYS A 80 -5.69 -18.38 -1.82
C LYS A 80 -4.65 -18.60 -0.72
N SER A 81 -3.77 -17.64 -0.49
CA SER A 81 -2.69 -17.73 0.50
C SER A 81 -2.88 -16.68 1.60
N GLU A 82 -2.94 -17.14 2.84
CA GLU A 82 -3.08 -16.29 4.03
C GLU A 82 -1.92 -15.30 4.18
N SER A 83 -0.69 -15.69 3.80
CA SER A 83 0.48 -14.80 3.86
C SER A 83 0.44 -13.71 2.79
N LEU A 84 -0.05 -14.00 1.58
CA LEU A 84 -0.27 -12.98 0.54
C LEU A 84 -1.43 -12.06 0.92
N GLN A 85 -2.50 -12.60 1.51
CA GLN A 85 -3.62 -11.81 2.00
C GLN A 85 -3.18 -10.85 3.13
N ALA A 86 -2.39 -11.33 4.09
CA ALA A 86 -1.82 -10.50 5.14
C ALA A 86 -0.88 -9.42 4.58
N SER A 87 -0.04 -9.75 3.58
CA SER A 87 0.82 -8.76 2.91
C SER A 87 -0.01 -7.65 2.25
N VAL A 88 -0.97 -7.99 1.40
CA VAL A 88 -1.83 -7.01 0.71
C VAL A 88 -2.62 -6.15 1.69
N VAL A 89 -3.07 -6.72 2.82
CA VAL A 89 -3.70 -5.95 3.90
C VAL A 89 -2.72 -4.96 4.53
N ASN A 90 -1.50 -5.40 4.89
CA ASN A 90 -0.47 -4.52 5.44
C ASN A 90 -0.08 -3.40 4.46
N ASP A 91 -0.01 -3.69 3.16
CA ASP A 91 0.26 -2.71 2.11
C ASP A 91 -0.84 -1.64 2.03
N LEU A 92 -2.12 -2.04 2.10
CA LEU A 92 -3.27 -1.12 2.13
C LEU A 92 -3.27 -0.25 3.39
N VAL A 93 -2.94 -0.82 4.55
CA VAL A 93 -2.79 -0.06 5.80
C VAL A 93 -1.63 0.93 5.69
N LEU A 94 -0.47 0.52 5.18
CA LEU A 94 0.69 1.39 4.97
C LEU A 94 0.34 2.57 4.06
N LEU A 95 -0.31 2.32 2.91
CA LEU A 95 -0.77 3.37 1.99
C LEU A 95 -1.69 4.37 2.71
N SER A 96 -2.65 3.90 3.51
CA SER A 96 -3.53 4.76 4.32
C SER A 96 -2.74 5.58 5.35
N CYS A 97 -1.83 4.95 6.09
CA CYS A 97 -1.04 5.60 7.15
C CYS A 97 -0.09 6.69 6.62
N VAL A 98 0.52 6.51 5.44
CA VAL A 98 1.35 7.56 4.81
C VAL A 98 0.51 8.65 4.12
N GLY A 99 -0.82 8.52 4.12
CA GLY A 99 -1.78 9.53 3.69
C GLY A 99 -2.23 9.42 2.23
N LEU A 100 -2.16 8.25 1.61
CA LEU A 100 -2.92 7.93 0.39
C LEU A 100 -4.35 7.52 0.78
N ARG A 101 -5.25 7.44 -0.20
CA ARG A 101 -6.65 7.09 -0.02
C ARG A 101 -6.97 5.76 -0.75
N PRO A 102 -6.61 4.60 -0.18
CA PRO A 102 -6.85 3.30 -0.81
C PRO A 102 -8.34 2.92 -0.78
N ILE A 103 -8.83 2.37 -1.89
CA ILE A 103 -10.15 1.74 -2.02
C ILE A 103 -9.91 0.32 -2.53
N LEU A 104 -10.30 -0.68 -1.75
CA LEU A 104 -10.16 -2.09 -2.12
C LEU A 104 -11.44 -2.57 -2.82
N VAL A 105 -11.32 -3.19 -3.98
CA VAL A 105 -12.42 -3.85 -4.71
C VAL A 105 -12.07 -5.32 -4.82
N HIS A 106 -13.01 -6.23 -4.58
CA HIS A 106 -12.70 -7.66 -4.61
C HIS A 106 -13.75 -8.52 -5.33
N GLY A 107 -13.25 -9.60 -5.93
CA GLY A 107 -14.06 -10.74 -6.36
C GLY A 107 -14.07 -11.85 -5.31
N GLY A 108 -14.21 -13.10 -5.76
CA GLY A 108 -14.18 -14.28 -4.91
C GLY A 108 -14.47 -15.60 -5.64
N GLY A 109 -14.07 -15.71 -6.91
CA GLY A 109 -14.38 -16.87 -7.76
C GLY A 109 -14.13 -18.26 -7.14
N PRO A 110 -12.97 -18.51 -6.51
CA PRO A 110 -12.68 -19.78 -5.83
C PRO A 110 -13.61 -20.07 -4.65
N GLU A 111 -13.96 -19.05 -3.87
CA GLU A 111 -14.84 -19.19 -2.70
C GLU A 111 -16.29 -19.46 -3.10
N ILE A 112 -16.75 -18.83 -4.18
CA ILE A 112 -18.08 -19.12 -4.77
C ILE A 112 -18.09 -20.58 -5.25
N ASN A 113 -17.04 -21.02 -5.96
CA ASN A 113 -16.92 -22.42 -6.41
C ASN A 113 -16.83 -23.40 -5.23
N LEU A 114 -16.35 -22.99 -4.05
CA LEU A 114 -16.33 -23.82 -2.85
C LEU A 114 -17.75 -24.00 -2.26
N LEU A 115 -18.56 -22.94 -2.18
CA LEU A 115 -19.92 -23.05 -1.65
C LEU A 115 -20.89 -23.73 -2.65
N LEU A 116 -20.82 -23.40 -3.94
CA LEU A 116 -21.63 -24.06 -4.98
C LEU A 116 -21.48 -25.59 -4.94
N ARG A 117 -20.23 -26.10 -4.88
CA ARG A 117 -19.95 -27.54 -4.77
C ARG A 117 -20.47 -28.17 -3.48
N ARG A 118 -20.46 -27.45 -2.35
CA ARG A 118 -21.06 -27.91 -1.08
C ARG A 118 -22.59 -28.00 -1.14
N LEU A 119 -23.23 -27.24 -2.03
CA LEU A 119 -24.67 -27.22 -2.26
C LEU A 119 -25.11 -28.10 -3.44
N GLY A 120 -24.19 -28.85 -4.06
CA GLY A 120 -24.46 -29.68 -5.25
C GLY A 120 -24.74 -28.89 -6.53
N ILE A 121 -24.39 -27.60 -6.58
CA ILE A 121 -24.59 -26.72 -7.75
C ILE A 121 -23.33 -26.73 -8.61
N GLU A 122 -23.46 -27.01 -9.91
CA GLU A 122 -22.36 -26.96 -10.86
C GLU A 122 -21.99 -25.51 -11.24
N ALA A 123 -20.70 -25.26 -11.47
CA ALA A 123 -20.16 -23.91 -11.70
C ALA A 123 -19.82 -23.68 -13.19
N THR A 124 -20.81 -23.30 -13.98
CA THR A 124 -20.66 -23.05 -15.43
C THR A 124 -20.08 -21.67 -15.75
N PHE A 125 -19.22 -21.59 -16.76
CA PHE A 125 -18.61 -20.34 -17.26
C PHE A 125 -18.71 -20.25 -18.79
N VAL A 126 -18.89 -19.04 -19.31
CA VAL A 126 -18.88 -18.70 -20.74
C VAL A 126 -18.09 -17.40 -20.91
N ASP A 127 -17.10 -17.39 -21.82
CA ASP A 127 -16.22 -16.23 -22.10
C ASP A 127 -15.56 -15.60 -20.85
N GLY A 128 -15.27 -16.43 -19.84
CA GLY A 128 -14.69 -16.02 -18.55
C GLY A 128 -15.71 -15.48 -17.53
N LEU A 129 -16.96 -15.28 -17.92
CA LEU A 129 -18.06 -14.88 -17.04
C LEU A 129 -18.76 -16.12 -16.46
N ARG A 130 -19.18 -16.05 -15.19
CA ARG A 130 -19.95 -17.12 -14.53
C ARG A 130 -21.40 -17.07 -14.99
N VAL A 131 -21.93 -18.16 -15.52
CA VAL A 131 -23.39 -18.30 -15.71
C VAL A 131 -24.04 -18.30 -14.34
N THR A 132 -24.92 -17.33 -14.09
CA THR A 132 -25.45 -17.00 -12.76
C THR A 132 -26.98 -17.08 -12.79
N ASP A 133 -27.54 -18.26 -12.52
CA ASP A 133 -28.99 -18.40 -12.30
C ASP A 133 -29.41 -17.82 -10.93
N ALA A 134 -30.70 -17.89 -10.58
CA ALA A 134 -31.20 -17.32 -9.32
C ALA A 134 -30.52 -17.92 -8.08
N LYS A 135 -30.33 -19.25 -8.05
CA LYS A 135 -29.66 -19.95 -6.94
C LYS A 135 -28.18 -19.59 -6.87
N THR A 136 -27.52 -19.50 -8.01
CA THR A 136 -26.12 -19.07 -8.10
C THR A 136 -25.96 -17.61 -7.68
N MET A 137 -26.91 -16.73 -7.99
CA MET A 137 -26.87 -15.32 -7.56
C MET A 137 -26.93 -15.18 -6.04
N GLU A 138 -27.82 -15.94 -5.39
CA GLU A 138 -27.91 -16.00 -3.92
C GLU A 138 -26.56 -16.43 -3.30
N VAL A 139 -25.96 -17.50 -3.82
CA VAL A 139 -24.65 -18.02 -3.38
C VAL A 139 -23.52 -17.02 -3.65
N VAL A 140 -23.52 -16.34 -4.81
CA VAL A 140 -22.56 -15.26 -5.13
C VAL A 140 -22.68 -14.13 -4.12
N SER A 141 -23.90 -13.68 -3.80
CA SER A 141 -24.17 -12.59 -2.86
C SER A 141 -23.71 -12.94 -1.44
N MET A 142 -24.12 -14.11 -0.93
CA MET A 142 -23.69 -14.63 0.38
C MET A 142 -22.16 -14.74 0.50
N VAL A 143 -21.48 -15.29 -0.51
CA VAL A 143 -20.03 -15.46 -0.45
C VAL A 143 -19.29 -14.14 -0.56
N LEU A 144 -19.63 -13.28 -1.54
CA LEU A 144 -18.91 -12.04 -1.75
C LEU A 144 -19.17 -11.03 -0.64
N VAL A 145 -20.44 -10.73 -0.33
CA VAL A 145 -20.82 -9.68 0.63
C VAL A 145 -20.75 -10.17 2.08
N GLY A 146 -21.15 -11.42 2.34
CA GLY A 146 -21.17 -11.99 3.69
C GLY A 146 -19.80 -12.51 4.15
N LYS A 147 -19.14 -13.36 3.35
CA LYS A 147 -17.88 -14.01 3.74
C LYS A 147 -16.64 -13.20 3.39
N VAL A 148 -16.38 -12.98 2.09
CA VAL A 148 -15.10 -12.45 1.61
C VAL A 148 -14.90 -11.00 2.03
N ASN A 149 -15.92 -10.16 1.85
CA ASN A 149 -15.89 -8.74 2.21
C ASN A 149 -15.58 -8.54 3.70
N LYS A 150 -16.28 -9.26 4.58
CA LYS A 150 -16.13 -9.10 6.04
C LYS A 150 -14.85 -9.74 6.59
N ASN A 151 -14.32 -10.78 5.95
CA ASN A 151 -12.97 -11.28 6.22
C ASN A 151 -11.91 -10.22 5.93
N LEU A 152 -11.99 -9.54 4.78
CA LEU A 152 -11.04 -8.48 4.41
C LEU A 152 -11.13 -7.26 5.32
N VAL A 153 -12.35 -6.82 5.68
CA VAL A 153 -12.58 -5.77 6.69
C VAL A 153 -11.92 -6.15 8.03
N SER A 154 -12.23 -7.34 8.55
CA SER A 154 -11.68 -7.84 9.82
C SER A 154 -10.15 -7.92 9.84
N LEU A 155 -9.52 -8.28 8.72
CA LEU A 155 -8.06 -8.29 8.61
C LEU A 155 -7.45 -6.88 8.59
N ILE A 156 -8.08 -5.92 7.90
CA ILE A 156 -7.63 -4.52 7.85
C ILE A 156 -7.79 -3.84 9.21
N ASP A 157 -8.90 -4.09 9.92
CA ASP A 157 -9.11 -3.60 11.29
C ASP A 157 -8.09 -4.21 12.26
N ARG A 158 -7.82 -5.53 12.16
CA ARG A 158 -6.77 -6.20 12.94
C ARG A 158 -5.35 -5.73 12.61
N ALA A 159 -5.12 -5.17 11.43
CA ALA A 159 -3.86 -4.55 11.04
C ALA A 159 -3.74 -3.08 11.49
N GLY A 160 -4.74 -2.53 12.19
CA GLY A 160 -4.68 -1.22 12.85
C GLY A 160 -5.21 -0.03 12.03
N ALA A 161 -5.82 -0.29 10.88
CA ALA A 161 -6.62 0.73 10.18
C ALA A 161 -8.11 0.64 10.58
N LYS A 162 -8.97 1.34 9.84
CA LYS A 162 -10.42 1.18 9.90
C LYS A 162 -10.94 0.85 8.50
N ALA A 163 -11.58 -0.29 8.32
CA ALA A 163 -12.23 -0.66 7.08
C ALA A 163 -13.74 -0.43 7.13
N ILE A 164 -14.36 -0.25 5.96
CA ILE A 164 -15.81 -0.33 5.81
C ILE A 164 -16.18 -1.22 4.61
N GLY A 165 -16.90 -2.29 4.89
CA GLY A 165 -17.27 -3.29 3.89
C GLY A 165 -18.61 -2.98 3.24
N LEU A 166 -18.61 -2.68 1.95
CA LEU A 166 -19.78 -2.31 1.15
C LEU A 166 -19.93 -3.23 -0.09
N CYS A 167 -21.08 -3.16 -0.75
CA CYS A 167 -21.35 -3.63 -2.10
C CYS A 167 -21.99 -2.50 -2.93
N GLY A 168 -22.39 -2.76 -4.17
CA GLY A 168 -23.04 -1.78 -5.04
C GLY A 168 -24.41 -1.29 -4.54
N MET A 169 -25.12 -2.11 -3.75
CA MET A 169 -26.43 -1.76 -3.21
C MET A 169 -26.34 -0.73 -2.08
N ASP A 170 -25.25 -0.74 -1.31
CA ASP A 170 -25.06 0.13 -0.15
C ASP A 170 -24.95 1.60 -0.61
N GLY A 171 -25.90 2.44 -0.19
CA GLY A 171 -25.99 3.83 -0.66
C GLY A 171 -26.22 3.99 -2.17
N ARG A 172 -26.62 2.92 -2.88
CA ARG A 172 -26.70 2.84 -4.35
C ARG A 172 -25.35 3.15 -5.04
N LEU A 173 -24.23 2.76 -4.41
CA LEU A 173 -22.88 2.95 -4.92
C LEU A 173 -22.70 2.49 -6.38
N VAL A 174 -23.29 1.36 -6.76
CA VAL A 174 -23.33 0.87 -8.14
C VAL A 174 -24.77 0.44 -8.47
N THR A 175 -25.33 1.01 -9.52
CA THR A 175 -26.57 0.50 -10.15
C THR A 175 -26.18 -0.44 -11.29
N ALA A 176 -26.74 -1.65 -11.27
CA ALA A 176 -26.52 -2.67 -12.29
C ALA A 176 -27.45 -2.50 -13.50
N ARG A 177 -27.08 -3.12 -14.61
CA ARG A 177 -27.98 -3.52 -15.71
C ARG A 177 -27.61 -4.92 -16.18
N PRO A 178 -28.53 -5.72 -16.75
CA PRO A 178 -28.18 -6.98 -17.39
C PRO A 178 -27.16 -6.79 -18.53
N VAL A 179 -26.24 -7.74 -18.69
CA VAL A 179 -25.36 -7.84 -19.86
C VAL A 179 -26.15 -8.09 -21.15
N PRO A 180 -25.66 -7.68 -22.34
CA PRO A 180 -26.37 -7.88 -23.62
C PRO A 180 -26.71 -9.35 -23.94
N ASN A 181 -25.94 -10.31 -23.39
CA ASN A 181 -26.15 -11.75 -23.53
C ASN A 181 -26.78 -12.39 -22.27
N ALA A 182 -27.54 -11.65 -21.46
CA ALA A 182 -28.14 -12.15 -20.21
C ALA A 182 -29.05 -13.38 -20.42
N ALA A 183 -29.65 -13.55 -21.59
CA ALA A 183 -30.40 -14.78 -21.95
C ALA A 183 -29.54 -16.08 -21.92
N LYS A 184 -28.20 -15.96 -21.97
CA LYS A 184 -27.25 -17.08 -21.79
C LYS A 184 -26.52 -17.06 -20.44
N LEU A 185 -26.36 -15.89 -19.83
CA LEU A 185 -25.56 -15.72 -18.60
C LEU A 185 -26.39 -15.60 -17.31
N GLY A 186 -27.71 -15.37 -17.40
CA GLY A 186 -28.56 -15.09 -16.25
C GLY A 186 -28.28 -13.72 -15.63
N PHE A 187 -28.23 -13.66 -14.31
CA PHE A 187 -28.01 -12.46 -13.50
C PHE A 187 -26.54 -11.99 -13.48
N VAL A 188 -25.89 -11.96 -14.65
CA VAL A 188 -24.61 -11.27 -14.84
C VAL A 188 -24.90 -9.83 -15.26
N GLY A 189 -24.24 -8.88 -14.62
CA GLY A 189 -24.50 -7.45 -14.81
C GLY A 189 -23.31 -6.67 -15.32
N GLU A 190 -23.61 -5.53 -15.94
CA GLU A 190 -22.69 -4.42 -16.10
C GLU A 190 -23.02 -3.31 -15.10
N VAL A 191 -22.06 -2.42 -14.87
CA VAL A 191 -22.32 -1.12 -14.25
C VAL A 191 -23.12 -0.25 -15.23
N ALA A 192 -24.25 0.27 -14.76
CA ALA A 192 -25.07 1.26 -15.47
C ALA A 192 -24.83 2.69 -14.95
N ARG A 193 -24.59 2.82 -13.64
CA ARG A 193 -24.28 4.07 -12.94
C ARG A 193 -23.43 3.76 -11.70
N VAL A 194 -22.54 4.69 -11.35
CA VAL A 194 -21.86 4.75 -10.06
C VAL A 194 -22.32 6.01 -9.32
N ASP A 195 -22.62 5.90 -8.02
CA ASP A 195 -22.72 7.07 -7.13
C ASP A 195 -21.62 7.03 -6.06
N PRO A 196 -20.54 7.82 -6.21
CA PRO A 196 -19.41 7.80 -5.29
C PRO A 196 -19.68 8.54 -3.97
N ALA A 197 -20.87 9.09 -3.72
CA ALA A 197 -21.16 9.89 -2.52
C ALA A 197 -20.82 9.13 -1.21
N VAL A 198 -21.27 7.88 -1.08
CA VAL A 198 -20.98 7.04 0.09
C VAL A 198 -19.47 6.73 0.25
N LEU A 199 -18.72 6.61 -0.85
CA LEU A 199 -17.27 6.42 -0.77
C LEU A 199 -16.53 7.68 -0.32
N ARG A 200 -16.92 8.86 -0.85
CA ARG A 200 -16.23 10.12 -0.54
C ARG A 200 -16.25 10.41 0.96
N SER A 201 -17.42 10.33 1.59
CA SER A 201 -17.54 10.56 3.05
C SER A 201 -16.73 9.58 3.89
N ASN A 202 -16.68 8.29 3.50
CA ASN A 202 -15.88 7.29 4.22
C ASN A 202 -14.36 7.50 4.05
N VAL A 203 -13.92 7.80 2.84
CA VAL A 203 -12.50 8.09 2.52
C VAL A 203 -12.03 9.39 3.19
N GLU A 204 -12.90 10.40 3.30
CA GLU A 204 -12.62 11.66 3.99
C GLU A 204 -12.58 11.48 5.52
N ALA A 205 -13.40 10.59 6.07
CA ALA A 205 -13.35 10.17 7.47
C ALA A 205 -12.19 9.19 7.80
N GLY A 206 -11.35 8.83 6.81
CA GLY A 206 -10.16 8.00 7.00
C GLY A 206 -10.42 6.49 7.07
N TYR A 207 -11.56 6.01 6.58
CA TYR A 207 -11.81 4.58 6.38
C TYR A 207 -11.22 4.09 5.06
N ILE A 208 -10.82 2.82 5.01
CA ILE A 208 -10.49 2.07 3.80
C ILE A 208 -11.76 1.35 3.32
N PRO A 209 -12.42 1.78 2.21
CA PRO A 209 -13.60 1.08 1.72
C PRO A 209 -13.21 -0.25 1.06
N VAL A 210 -13.96 -1.30 1.36
CA VAL A 210 -13.78 -2.66 0.83
C VAL A 210 -15.05 -3.06 0.09
N ILE A 211 -14.99 -3.15 -1.24
CA ILE A 211 -16.17 -3.23 -2.10
C ILE A 211 -16.30 -4.61 -2.77
N ALA A 212 -17.41 -5.29 -2.50
CA ALA A 212 -17.80 -6.53 -3.17
C ALA A 212 -18.47 -6.25 -4.53
N SER A 213 -18.13 -7.04 -5.57
CA SER A 213 -18.62 -6.84 -6.94
C SER A 213 -20.07 -7.36 -7.21
N VAL A 214 -20.98 -7.09 -6.27
CA VAL A 214 -22.43 -7.37 -6.38
C VAL A 214 -23.17 -6.05 -6.29
N ALA A 215 -24.17 -5.85 -7.15
CA ALA A 215 -25.00 -4.64 -7.23
C ALA A 215 -26.44 -5.03 -7.56
N ALA A 216 -27.37 -4.07 -7.45
CA ALA A 216 -28.75 -4.25 -7.91
C ALA A 216 -29.11 -3.25 -9.02
N ASP A 217 -30.08 -3.59 -9.85
CA ASP A 217 -30.70 -2.65 -10.78
C ASP A 217 -31.71 -1.72 -10.08
N GLU A 218 -32.41 -0.88 -10.84
CA GLU A 218 -33.40 0.07 -10.32
C GLU A 218 -34.67 -0.60 -9.73
N THR A 219 -34.88 -1.90 -10.00
CA THR A 219 -35.99 -2.70 -9.42
C THR A 219 -35.60 -3.44 -8.14
N GLY A 220 -34.29 -3.53 -7.85
CA GLY A 220 -33.74 -4.28 -6.72
C GLY A 220 -33.25 -5.69 -7.07
N GLN A 221 -33.34 -6.12 -8.35
CA GLN A 221 -32.78 -7.40 -8.78
C GLN A 221 -31.25 -7.36 -8.67
N GLN A 222 -30.66 -8.33 -7.96
CA GLN A 222 -29.22 -8.44 -7.78
C GLN A 222 -28.53 -9.02 -9.02
N TYR A 223 -27.33 -8.53 -9.30
CA TYR A 223 -26.47 -8.96 -10.40
C TYR A 223 -25.02 -9.19 -9.94
N ASN A 224 -24.42 -10.24 -10.49
CA ASN A 224 -23.01 -10.59 -10.38
C ASN A 224 -22.21 -9.78 -11.42
N ILE A 225 -21.39 -8.83 -10.98
CA ILE A 225 -20.59 -7.97 -11.88
C ILE A 225 -19.12 -8.39 -11.79
N ASN A 226 -18.40 -8.32 -12.91
CA ASN A 226 -16.96 -8.54 -12.95
C ASN A 226 -16.23 -7.48 -12.07
N ALA A 227 -15.40 -7.95 -11.14
CA ALA A 227 -14.71 -7.08 -10.16
C ALA A 227 -13.69 -6.10 -10.77
N ASP A 228 -13.08 -6.43 -11.92
CA ASP A 228 -12.20 -5.51 -12.65
C ASP A 228 -13.00 -4.38 -13.32
N THR A 229 -14.19 -4.70 -13.83
CA THR A 229 -15.14 -3.69 -14.33
C THR A 229 -15.60 -2.77 -13.20
N VAL A 230 -16.01 -3.31 -12.05
CA VAL A 230 -16.38 -2.50 -10.87
C VAL A 230 -15.21 -1.61 -10.42
N ALA A 231 -13.99 -2.13 -10.39
CA ALA A 231 -12.82 -1.35 -10.00
C ALA A 231 -12.50 -0.21 -11.00
N GLY A 232 -12.64 -0.44 -12.30
CA GLY A 232 -12.48 0.60 -13.32
C GLY A 232 -13.54 1.70 -13.22
N GLU A 233 -14.81 1.32 -13.07
CA GLU A 233 -15.95 2.25 -13.00
C GLU A 233 -15.89 3.10 -11.72
N LEU A 234 -15.54 2.50 -10.58
CA LEU A 234 -15.26 3.22 -9.34
C LEU A 234 -14.06 4.17 -9.49
N ALA A 235 -12.97 3.73 -10.15
CA ALA A 235 -11.78 4.56 -10.37
C ALA A 235 -12.09 5.80 -11.23
N ALA A 236 -12.95 5.67 -12.23
CA ALA A 236 -13.45 6.81 -13.01
C ALA A 236 -14.31 7.75 -12.14
N ALA A 237 -15.31 7.24 -11.43
CA ALA A 237 -16.26 8.04 -10.65
C ALA A 237 -15.63 8.79 -9.45
N VAL A 238 -14.57 8.25 -8.85
CA VAL A 238 -13.81 8.92 -7.78
C VAL A 238 -12.63 9.76 -8.29
N GLY A 239 -12.35 9.74 -9.61
CA GLY A 239 -11.18 10.40 -10.19
C GLY A 239 -9.85 9.87 -9.61
N ALA A 240 -9.72 8.55 -9.46
CA ALA A 240 -8.54 7.94 -8.87
C ALA A 240 -7.25 8.27 -9.64
N GLU A 241 -6.13 8.39 -8.94
CA GLU A 241 -4.82 8.65 -9.55
C GLU A 241 -4.21 7.36 -10.14
N LYS A 242 -4.55 6.21 -9.57
CA LYS A 242 -4.21 4.89 -10.09
C LYS A 242 -5.36 3.90 -9.90
N LEU A 243 -5.47 3.00 -10.86
CA LEU A 243 -6.12 1.72 -10.73
C LEU A 243 -5.03 0.65 -10.75
N ILE A 244 -5.05 -0.28 -9.80
CA ILE A 244 -4.09 -1.38 -9.68
C ILE A 244 -4.88 -2.69 -9.70
N LEU A 245 -4.62 -3.57 -10.66
CA LEU A 245 -5.26 -4.87 -10.75
C LEU A 245 -4.28 -5.96 -10.28
N LEU A 246 -4.55 -6.57 -9.12
CA LEU A 246 -3.76 -7.70 -8.64
C LEU A 246 -4.22 -8.97 -9.37
N THR A 247 -3.27 -9.63 -10.02
CA THR A 247 -3.46 -10.75 -10.94
C THR A 247 -2.42 -11.85 -10.68
N ASP A 248 -2.54 -13.00 -11.36
CA ASP A 248 -1.66 -14.17 -11.22
C ASP A 248 -0.59 -14.31 -12.32
N VAL A 249 -0.42 -13.27 -13.14
CA VAL A 249 0.65 -13.11 -14.14
C VAL A 249 1.55 -11.91 -13.81
N ALA A 250 2.77 -11.89 -14.33
CA ALA A 250 3.74 -10.79 -14.10
C ALA A 250 3.29 -9.43 -14.68
N GLY A 251 2.46 -9.44 -15.72
CA GLY A 251 1.97 -8.25 -16.41
C GLY A 251 1.62 -8.56 -17.88
N ILE A 252 1.71 -7.55 -18.74
CA ILE A 252 1.65 -7.73 -20.20
C ILE A 252 3.04 -8.16 -20.68
N LEU A 253 3.10 -9.24 -21.46
CA LEU A 253 4.32 -9.73 -22.10
C LEU A 253 4.28 -9.41 -23.61
N GLU A 254 5.43 -9.09 -24.20
CA GLU A 254 5.56 -8.89 -25.65
C GLU A 254 5.53 -10.25 -26.40
N ASP A 255 6.13 -11.29 -25.82
CA ASP A 255 5.92 -12.70 -26.15
C ASP A 255 5.36 -13.44 -24.92
N ARG A 256 4.22 -14.12 -25.10
CA ARG A 256 3.57 -14.92 -24.04
C ARG A 256 4.45 -16.06 -23.49
N ASN A 257 5.42 -16.51 -24.26
CA ASN A 257 6.29 -17.63 -23.91
C ASN A 257 7.56 -17.18 -23.16
N ASP A 258 7.87 -15.88 -23.15
CA ASP A 258 9.02 -15.32 -22.47
C ASP A 258 8.61 -14.33 -21.37
N VAL A 259 8.77 -14.75 -20.11
CA VAL A 259 8.51 -13.94 -18.91
C VAL A 259 9.48 -12.75 -18.81
N SER A 260 10.64 -12.79 -19.47
CA SER A 260 11.58 -11.67 -19.53
C SER A 260 11.09 -10.51 -20.41
N SER A 261 10.17 -10.78 -21.35
CA SER A 261 9.57 -9.81 -22.27
C SER A 261 8.51 -8.87 -21.64
N LEU A 262 8.59 -8.66 -20.32
CA LEU A 262 7.64 -7.87 -19.54
C LEU A 262 7.62 -6.39 -19.97
N VAL A 263 6.47 -5.96 -20.49
CA VAL A 263 6.19 -4.58 -20.88
C VAL A 263 5.95 -3.74 -19.61
N LYS A 264 6.96 -2.97 -19.19
CA LYS A 264 6.94 -2.19 -17.95
C LYS A 264 5.97 -1.01 -17.98
N GLU A 265 5.92 -0.29 -19.09
CA GLU A 265 5.03 0.85 -19.32
C GLU A 265 4.57 0.86 -20.78
N ILE A 266 3.31 1.22 -21.03
CA ILE A 266 2.70 1.27 -22.36
C ILE A 266 1.49 2.21 -22.35
N ASP A 267 1.22 2.89 -23.47
CA ASP A 267 0.08 3.81 -23.62
C ASP A 267 -1.17 3.11 -24.19
N ILE A 268 -2.28 3.86 -24.27
CA ILE A 268 -3.56 3.35 -24.80
C ILE A 268 -3.42 2.85 -26.24
N ASN A 269 -2.58 3.49 -27.07
CA ASN A 269 -2.40 3.11 -28.47
C ASN A 269 -1.52 1.86 -28.60
N GLY A 270 -0.47 1.74 -27.80
CA GLY A 270 0.35 0.54 -27.68
C GLY A 270 -0.48 -0.68 -27.26
N VAL A 271 -1.33 -0.56 -26.23
CA VAL A 271 -2.21 -1.68 -25.81
C VAL A 271 -3.19 -2.05 -26.93
N LYS A 272 -3.81 -1.07 -27.60
CA LYS A 272 -4.67 -1.33 -28.77
C LYS A 272 -3.92 -2.07 -29.89
N LYS A 273 -2.68 -1.67 -30.18
CA LYS A 273 -1.80 -2.33 -31.15
C LYS A 273 -1.50 -3.78 -30.74
N MET A 274 -1.08 -4.04 -29.51
CA MET A 274 -0.78 -5.40 -29.03
C MET A 274 -2.03 -6.31 -29.00
N VAL A 275 -3.23 -5.75 -28.82
CA VAL A 275 -4.50 -6.50 -28.98
C VAL A 275 -4.78 -6.82 -30.45
N ALA A 276 -4.57 -5.86 -31.37
CA ALA A 276 -4.75 -6.08 -32.81
C ALA A 276 -3.72 -7.05 -33.41
N GLU A 277 -2.48 -7.03 -32.92
CA GLU A 277 -1.42 -8.00 -33.24
C GLU A 277 -1.63 -9.36 -32.55
N GLY A 278 -2.68 -9.52 -31.74
CA GLY A 278 -3.02 -10.79 -31.08
C GLY A 278 -2.07 -11.20 -29.95
N LYS A 279 -1.15 -10.31 -29.51
CA LYS A 279 -0.20 -10.55 -28.41
C LYS A 279 -0.91 -10.63 -27.05
N ILE A 280 -1.85 -9.73 -26.78
CA ILE A 280 -2.70 -9.80 -25.57
C ILE A 280 -3.97 -10.62 -25.89
N GLY A 281 -4.38 -11.52 -24.99
CA GLY A 281 -5.50 -12.44 -25.23
C GLY A 281 -5.72 -13.46 -24.12
N GLY A 282 -6.63 -14.41 -24.35
CA GLY A 282 -7.02 -15.40 -23.34
C GLY A 282 -7.67 -14.75 -22.10
N GLY A 283 -7.47 -15.34 -20.92
CA GLY A 283 -8.02 -14.80 -19.65
C GLY A 283 -7.55 -13.40 -19.26
N MET A 284 -6.52 -12.87 -19.93
CA MET A 284 -6.09 -11.46 -19.81
C MET A 284 -7.08 -10.49 -20.47
N ILE A 285 -8.07 -11.02 -21.23
CA ILE A 285 -9.05 -10.27 -22.02
C ILE A 285 -10.44 -10.95 -21.96
N PRO A 286 -11.40 -10.38 -21.21
CA PRO A 286 -12.72 -10.12 -21.77
C PRO A 286 -12.54 -9.03 -22.84
N LYS A 287 -12.95 -9.27 -24.10
CA LYS A 287 -12.62 -8.39 -25.25
C LYS A 287 -13.03 -6.95 -25.03
N ASP A 288 -14.23 -6.77 -24.50
CA ASP A 288 -14.81 -5.47 -24.18
C ASP A 288 -14.20 -4.90 -22.88
N GLY A 289 -13.81 -5.78 -21.95
CA GLY A 289 -13.28 -5.44 -20.63
C GLY A 289 -12.01 -4.60 -20.69
N LEU A 290 -11.01 -4.98 -21.47
CA LEU A 290 -9.76 -4.22 -21.58
C LEU A 290 -9.96 -2.88 -22.31
N GLN A 291 -10.77 -2.85 -23.38
CA GLN A 291 -11.06 -1.59 -24.08
C GLN A 291 -11.87 -0.62 -23.20
N LYS A 292 -12.86 -1.13 -22.47
CA LYS A 292 -13.63 -0.39 -21.48
C LYS A 292 -12.74 0.15 -20.36
N LEU A 293 -11.79 -0.65 -19.86
CA LEU A 293 -10.81 -0.22 -18.85
C LEU A 293 -9.95 0.95 -19.34
N LEU A 294 -9.46 0.90 -20.59
CA LEU A 294 -8.68 1.99 -21.18
C LEU A 294 -9.50 3.28 -21.35
N GLY A 295 -10.80 3.16 -21.65
CA GLY A 295 -11.74 4.29 -21.62
C GLY A 295 -11.87 4.88 -20.22
N LEU A 296 -12.15 4.04 -19.22
CA LEU A 296 -12.34 4.44 -17.82
C LEU A 296 -11.08 5.09 -17.20
N LEU A 297 -9.87 4.70 -17.64
CA LEU A 297 -8.63 5.38 -17.26
C LEU A 297 -8.54 6.81 -17.82
N ASN A 298 -9.02 7.03 -19.04
CA ASN A 298 -9.12 8.36 -19.66
C ASN A 298 -10.22 9.21 -19.02
N ASP A 299 -11.35 8.60 -18.64
CA ASP A 299 -12.42 9.29 -17.91
C ASP A 299 -11.97 9.68 -16.50
N ALA A 300 -11.26 8.79 -15.77
CA ALA A 300 -10.64 9.12 -14.49
C ALA A 300 -9.68 10.32 -14.63
N ALA A 301 -8.84 10.36 -15.67
CA ALA A 301 -7.95 11.48 -15.94
C ALA A 301 -8.72 12.78 -16.28
N SER A 302 -9.81 12.67 -17.02
CA SER A 302 -10.69 13.79 -17.37
C SER A 302 -11.41 14.37 -16.14
N VAL A 303 -11.84 13.52 -15.19
CA VAL A 303 -12.38 13.94 -13.89
C VAL A 303 -11.32 14.66 -13.06
N ARG A 304 -10.10 14.11 -12.94
CA ARG A 304 -8.97 14.77 -12.25
C ARG A 304 -8.66 16.15 -12.86
N SER A 305 -8.70 16.26 -14.19
CA SER A 305 -8.47 17.53 -14.90
C SER A 305 -9.58 18.55 -14.62
N ARG A 306 -10.86 18.17 -14.75
CA ARG A 306 -12.02 19.07 -14.53
C ARG A 306 -12.07 19.62 -13.11
N VAL A 307 -11.69 18.84 -12.09
CA VAL A 307 -11.59 19.33 -10.70
C VAL A 307 -10.55 20.45 -10.55
N ASN A 308 -9.45 20.41 -11.31
CA ASN A 308 -8.47 21.50 -11.34
C ASN A 308 -8.94 22.70 -12.19
N SER A 309 -9.72 22.47 -13.26
CA SER A 309 -10.23 23.55 -14.13
C SER A 309 -11.42 24.33 -13.54
N GLY A 310 -12.19 23.73 -12.63
CA GLY A 310 -13.41 24.33 -12.07
C GLY A 310 -13.22 25.57 -11.17
N ALA A 311 -11.99 26.04 -10.99
CA ALA A 311 -11.65 27.21 -10.16
C ALA A 311 -11.55 28.54 -10.94
N LEU A 312 -12.02 28.58 -12.19
CA LEU A 312 -11.94 29.77 -13.07
C LEU A 312 -13.34 30.24 -13.52
N GLY A 313 -13.94 31.11 -12.70
CA GLY A 313 -15.17 31.83 -13.03
C GLY A 313 -15.29 33.10 -12.18
N LEU A 314 -15.04 34.27 -12.78
CA LEU A 314 -15.19 35.58 -12.14
C LEU A 314 -16.53 36.22 -12.53
N PRO A 315 -17.05 37.11 -11.68
CA PRO A 315 -17.52 38.40 -12.17
C PRO A 315 -16.91 39.59 -11.41
N SER A 316 -17.04 40.78 -11.99
CA SER A 316 -16.74 42.12 -11.44
C SER A 316 -15.33 42.35 -10.87
N SER A 317 -14.51 43.07 -11.64
CA SER A 317 -13.20 43.58 -11.20
C SER A 317 -13.31 45.01 -10.66
N GLU A 318 -13.36 45.19 -9.33
CA GLU A 318 -12.99 46.49 -8.74
C GLU A 318 -12.46 46.40 -7.29
N SER A 319 -11.37 47.13 -7.04
CA SER A 319 -10.89 47.59 -5.72
C SER A 319 -10.53 46.62 -4.57
N LEU A 320 -10.09 45.36 -4.81
CA LEU A 320 -9.35 44.60 -3.78
C LEU A 320 -7.82 44.70 -3.92
N ARG A 321 -7.24 45.70 -3.24
CA ARG A 321 -5.79 45.78 -2.97
C ARG A 321 -5.34 44.60 -2.09
N ASN A 322 -4.08 44.18 -2.23
CA ASN A 322 -3.43 43.04 -1.55
C ASN A 322 -3.89 42.74 -0.10
N GLY A 323 -4.88 41.86 0.06
CA GLY A 323 -5.27 41.25 1.33
C GLY A 323 -4.37 40.08 1.75
N ARG A 324 -3.06 40.16 1.52
CA ARG A 324 -2.11 39.15 2.01
C ARG A 324 -1.81 39.43 3.49
N SER A 325 -2.32 38.60 4.40
CA SER A 325 -1.87 38.60 5.79
C SER A 325 -0.35 38.39 5.84
N PRO A 326 0.40 39.14 6.68
CA PRO A 326 1.80 38.83 6.97
C PRO A 326 1.94 37.38 7.43
N ALA A 327 3.08 36.75 7.15
CA ALA A 327 3.42 35.48 7.80
C ALA A 327 3.60 35.75 9.30
N GLU A 328 2.70 35.25 10.14
CA GLU A 328 2.72 35.52 11.58
C GLU A 328 3.98 34.95 12.22
N VAL A 329 4.92 35.85 12.52
CA VAL A 329 6.17 35.51 13.19
C VAL A 329 5.84 35.17 14.64
N LEU A 330 6.00 33.89 15.00
CA LEU A 330 5.84 33.42 16.37
C LEU A 330 6.59 34.32 17.36
N THR A 331 5.88 34.78 18.39
CA THR A 331 6.45 35.53 19.52
C THR A 331 7.50 34.69 20.24
N SER A 332 8.36 35.32 21.04
CA SER A 332 9.37 34.60 21.84
C SER A 332 8.72 33.59 22.81
N SER A 333 7.52 33.90 23.35
CA SER A 333 6.76 32.98 24.18
C SER A 333 6.24 31.77 23.38
N GLU A 334 5.65 31.99 22.19
CA GLU A 334 5.21 30.89 21.32
C GLU A 334 6.39 30.02 20.85
N LYS A 335 7.55 30.60 20.52
CA LYS A 335 8.78 29.85 20.19
C LYS A 335 9.25 28.99 21.36
N GLN A 336 9.18 29.51 22.59
CA GLN A 336 9.55 28.76 23.79
C GLN A 336 8.54 27.64 24.09
N LYS A 337 7.24 27.88 23.89
CA LYS A 337 6.19 26.85 23.94
C LYS A 337 6.43 25.77 22.88
N ALA A 338 6.70 26.15 21.63
CA ALA A 338 7.01 25.24 20.53
C ALA A 338 8.17 24.29 20.88
N PHE A 339 9.28 24.86 21.36
CA PHE A 339 10.44 24.07 21.79
C PHE A 339 10.09 23.10 22.93
N ARG A 340 9.40 23.57 23.98
CA ARG A 340 8.97 22.72 25.11
C ARG A 340 8.00 21.62 24.66
N THR A 341 7.03 21.91 23.80
CA THR A 341 6.10 20.91 23.25
C THR A 341 6.82 19.86 22.40
N CYS A 342 7.78 20.24 21.56
CA CYS A 342 8.59 19.28 20.80
C CYS A 342 9.45 18.39 21.71
N VAL A 343 10.04 18.93 22.78
CA VAL A 343 10.79 18.16 23.78
C VAL A 343 9.86 17.22 24.56
N ALA A 344 8.72 17.71 25.04
CA ALA A 344 7.72 16.92 25.76
C ALA A 344 7.18 15.76 24.91
N LEU A 345 6.87 16.01 23.63
CA LEU A 345 6.45 14.96 22.70
C LEU A 345 7.57 13.97 22.38
N ARG A 346 8.83 14.43 22.24
CA ARG A 346 9.99 13.53 22.09
C ARG A 346 10.10 12.58 23.28
N GLN A 347 10.01 13.10 24.51
CA GLN A 347 10.06 12.26 25.71
C GLN A 347 8.82 11.35 25.86
N TYR A 348 7.63 11.83 25.50
CA TYR A 348 6.41 11.02 25.48
C TYR A 348 6.52 9.85 24.50
N PHE A 349 6.89 10.09 23.24
CA PHE A 349 7.06 9.03 22.25
C PHE A 349 8.20 8.08 22.63
N ARG A 350 9.32 8.58 23.16
CA ARG A 350 10.43 7.76 23.68
C ARG A 350 9.97 6.84 24.81
N ALA A 351 9.24 7.36 25.80
CA ALA A 351 8.69 6.55 26.89
C ALA A 351 7.65 5.52 26.40
N HIS A 352 6.76 5.92 25.49
CA HIS A 352 5.71 5.04 24.96
C HIS A 352 6.29 3.93 24.07
N LEU A 353 7.32 4.22 23.26
CA LEU A 353 8.08 3.22 22.50
C LEU A 353 8.84 2.28 23.42
N ILE A 354 9.50 2.76 24.48
CA ILE A 354 10.17 1.88 25.46
C ILE A 354 9.17 0.91 26.12
N MET A 355 7.97 1.39 26.50
CA MET A 355 6.90 0.55 27.04
C MET A 355 6.36 -0.49 26.04
N LEU A 356 6.41 -0.22 24.73
CA LEU A 356 6.04 -1.15 23.67
C LEU A 356 7.15 -2.15 23.31
N VAL A 357 8.38 -1.95 23.81
CA VAL A 357 9.58 -2.72 23.44
C VAL A 357 10.03 -3.69 24.55
N ASP A 358 9.65 -3.47 25.81
CA ASP A 358 9.97 -4.39 26.92
C ASP A 358 8.78 -4.61 27.87
N PRO A 359 7.83 -5.49 27.51
CA PRO A 359 6.63 -5.75 28.32
C PRO A 359 6.90 -6.51 29.63
N ASN A 360 8.11 -7.04 29.85
CA ASN A 360 8.42 -7.94 30.97
C ASN A 360 8.97 -7.24 32.22
N LYS A 361 9.15 -5.91 32.23
CA LYS A 361 9.68 -5.18 33.39
C LYS A 361 8.69 -4.92 34.54
N ASN A 362 7.41 -5.25 34.37
CA ASN A 362 6.36 -4.96 35.36
C ASN A 362 5.81 -6.19 36.12
N THR A 363 6.46 -7.36 36.04
CA THR A 363 6.03 -8.59 36.73
C THR A 363 7.13 -9.17 37.64
N PRO A 364 6.97 -9.11 38.97
CA PRO A 364 7.83 -9.82 39.90
C PRO A 364 7.58 -11.34 39.84
N SER A 365 8.60 -12.10 39.45
CA SER A 365 8.80 -13.53 39.76
C SER A 365 7.64 -14.53 39.57
N ALA A 366 7.59 -15.19 38.41
CA ALA A 366 6.93 -16.50 38.24
C ALA A 366 7.69 -17.39 37.25
N ALA A 367 7.52 -18.71 37.34
CA ALA A 367 8.53 -19.68 36.87
C ALA A 367 8.19 -20.46 35.57
N GLN A 368 9.27 -20.89 34.89
CA GLN A 368 9.45 -22.16 34.14
C GLN A 368 8.78 -22.43 32.77
N ASN A 369 9.63 -22.88 31.84
CA ASN A 369 9.46 -23.97 30.86
C ASN A 369 8.35 -23.91 29.79
N LEU A 370 8.72 -23.51 28.56
CA LEU A 370 8.16 -24.00 27.28
C LEU A 370 9.26 -23.93 26.19
N PRO A 371 9.25 -24.77 25.12
CA PRO A 371 10.34 -24.83 24.15
C PRO A 371 10.26 -23.73 23.07
N SER A 372 11.34 -23.57 22.31
CA SER A 372 11.60 -22.39 21.48
C SER A 372 10.75 -22.28 20.20
N VAL A 373 10.00 -21.18 20.08
CA VAL A 373 9.64 -20.58 18.77
C VAL A 373 10.04 -19.10 18.81
N ARG A 374 11.23 -18.78 18.28
CA ARG A 374 11.74 -17.40 18.21
C ARG A 374 11.23 -16.68 16.95
N SER A 375 10.02 -16.13 17.00
CA SER A 375 9.65 -15.02 16.10
C SER A 375 10.31 -13.74 16.59
N ALA A 376 11.44 -13.38 15.97
CA ALA A 376 12.22 -12.21 16.37
C ALA A 376 11.55 -10.88 15.94
N PHE A 377 10.57 -10.43 16.72
CA PHE A 377 10.09 -9.04 16.67
C PHE A 377 11.22 -8.09 17.07
N LYS A 378 11.99 -7.66 16.06
CA LYS A 378 13.07 -6.69 16.23
C LYS A 378 12.43 -5.30 16.39
N PRO A 379 12.61 -4.62 17.53
CA PRO A 379 11.88 -3.40 17.84
C PRO A 379 12.14 -2.29 16.80
N LEU A 380 11.13 -1.43 16.63
CA LEU A 380 11.19 -0.32 15.68
C LEU A 380 11.94 0.86 16.32
N ASP A 381 13.26 0.79 16.25
CA ASP A 381 14.16 1.82 16.75
C ASP A 381 14.10 3.06 15.84
N ILE A 382 13.20 3.99 16.16
CA ILE A 382 13.12 5.31 15.53
C ILE A 382 14.17 6.19 16.19
N GLY A 383 15.40 6.13 15.68
CA GLY A 383 16.52 6.94 16.17
C GLY A 383 16.21 8.44 16.19
N ASP A 384 16.87 9.17 17.11
CA ASP A 384 16.61 10.59 17.36
C ASP A 384 16.61 11.44 16.06
N GLU A 385 17.45 11.11 15.09
CA GLU A 385 17.54 11.73 13.76
C GLU A 385 16.22 11.69 12.95
N ALA A 386 15.49 10.59 13.00
CA ALA A 386 14.22 10.44 12.30
C ALA A 386 13.09 11.24 13.00
N VAL A 387 13.15 11.34 14.33
CA VAL A 387 12.25 12.21 15.11
C VAL A 387 12.57 13.69 14.83
N ASP A 388 13.85 14.05 14.77
CA ASP A 388 14.30 15.40 14.41
C ASP A 388 13.93 15.78 12.97
N ALA A 389 14.02 14.86 12.01
CA ALA A 389 13.57 15.11 10.63
C ALA A 389 12.07 15.46 10.56
N VAL A 390 11.22 14.78 11.33
CA VAL A 390 9.78 15.09 11.42
C VAL A 390 9.54 16.47 12.06
N PHE A 391 10.22 16.79 13.17
CA PHE A 391 10.09 18.11 13.80
C PHE A 391 10.66 19.24 12.93
N LEU A 392 11.76 19.02 12.22
CA LEU A 392 12.34 19.99 11.29
C LEU A 392 11.39 20.28 10.11
N GLN A 393 10.62 19.27 9.66
CA GLN A 393 9.62 19.46 8.62
C GLN A 393 8.35 20.17 9.13
N LEU A 394 7.92 19.90 10.37
CA LEU A 394 6.87 20.67 11.06
C LEU A 394 7.26 22.15 11.25
N GLN A 395 8.54 22.44 11.54
CA GLN A 395 9.06 23.81 11.63
C GLN A 395 9.13 24.55 10.28
N LYS A 396 9.28 23.82 9.16
CA LYS A 396 9.30 24.41 7.81
C LYS A 396 7.91 24.75 7.28
N ASP A 397 6.85 24.12 7.79
CA ASP A 397 5.48 24.43 7.40
C ASP A 397 4.96 25.73 8.06
N ARG A 398 4.76 26.76 7.23
CA ARG A 398 4.32 28.10 7.64
C ARG A 398 2.89 28.17 8.21
N LYS A 399 2.10 27.10 8.14
CA LYS A 399 0.74 27.02 8.71
C LYS A 399 0.67 26.01 9.85
N LEU A 400 1.24 24.82 9.68
CA LEU A 400 1.23 23.80 10.74
C LEU A 400 2.02 24.26 11.97
N GLY A 401 3.20 24.87 11.80
CA GLY A 401 4.01 25.36 12.92
C GLY A 401 3.21 26.26 13.89
N PRO A 402 2.66 27.40 13.43
CA PRO A 402 1.85 28.27 14.29
C PRO A 402 0.57 27.64 14.83
N ALA A 403 -0.14 26.84 14.03
CA ALA A 403 -1.35 26.16 14.50
C ALA A 403 -1.04 25.16 15.62
N PHE A 404 -0.05 24.30 15.43
CA PHE A 404 0.39 23.26 16.38
C PHE A 404 0.83 23.84 17.73
N VAL A 405 1.43 25.03 17.73
CA VAL A 405 1.91 25.75 18.91
C VAL A 405 0.79 26.47 19.67
N ARG A 406 -0.30 26.84 18.98
CA ARG A 406 -1.47 27.50 19.56
C ARG A 406 -2.60 26.54 19.97
N THR A 407 -2.63 25.34 19.40
CA THR A 407 -3.45 24.24 19.91
C THR A 407 -3.07 23.94 21.36
N HIS A 408 -4.06 23.92 22.25
CA HIS A 408 -3.88 23.46 23.63
C HIS A 408 -3.84 21.93 23.64
N TRP A 409 -2.87 21.34 24.33
CA TRP A 409 -2.60 19.90 24.33
C TRP A 409 -2.66 19.34 25.76
N PRO A 410 -3.84 19.05 26.32
CA PRO A 410 -3.98 18.69 27.75
C PRO A 410 -3.15 17.50 28.23
N ALA A 411 -2.68 16.63 27.32
CA ALA A 411 -1.72 15.57 27.62
C ALA A 411 -0.29 16.10 27.83
N VAL A 412 0.14 17.09 27.03
CA VAL A 412 1.42 17.80 27.18
C VAL A 412 1.41 18.67 28.44
N ASP A 413 0.30 19.35 28.73
CA ASP A 413 0.16 20.15 29.96
C ASP A 413 0.26 19.28 31.23
N LYS A 414 -0.35 18.08 31.23
CA LYS A 414 -0.19 17.07 32.30
C LYS A 414 1.24 16.52 32.38
N LEU A 415 1.89 16.26 31.23
CA LEU A 415 3.29 15.85 31.19
C LEU A 415 4.21 16.95 31.72
N TRP A 416 3.88 18.22 31.47
CA TRP A 416 4.65 19.37 31.91
C TRP A 416 4.61 19.55 33.43
N VAL A 417 3.43 19.40 34.07
CA VAL A 417 3.34 19.38 35.55
C VAL A 417 4.19 18.25 36.14
N LEU A 418 4.23 17.08 35.51
CA LEU A 418 5.10 15.96 35.90
C LEU A 418 6.60 16.26 35.70
N MET A 419 6.96 16.97 34.62
CA MET A 419 8.34 17.38 34.33
C MET A 419 8.85 18.47 35.28
N ASP A 420 8.03 19.49 35.59
CA ASP A 420 8.38 20.52 36.58
C ASP A 420 8.53 19.91 37.97
N LEU A 421 7.66 18.97 38.38
CA LEU A 421 7.82 18.22 39.64
C LEU A 421 9.11 17.39 39.66
N LEU A 422 9.45 16.71 38.57
CA LEU A 422 10.71 15.94 38.47
C LEU A 422 11.95 16.85 38.45
N LEU A 423 11.88 18.03 37.85
CA LEU A 423 12.96 19.01 37.83
C LEU A 423 13.17 19.64 39.22
N CYS A 424 12.09 20.01 39.93
CA CYS A 424 12.17 20.44 41.33
C CYS A 424 12.75 19.34 42.23
N TRP A 425 12.29 18.09 42.10
CA TRP A 425 12.79 16.96 42.89
C TRP A 425 14.27 16.63 42.61
N SER A 426 14.74 16.87 41.37
CA SER A 426 16.15 16.78 41.02
C SER A 426 16.97 17.99 41.47
N TYR A 427 16.35 19.15 41.73
CA TYR A 427 17.01 20.35 42.24
C TYR A 427 17.17 20.29 43.77
N ASP A 428 16.16 19.81 44.50
CA ASP A 428 16.25 19.52 45.93
C ASP A 428 17.39 18.52 46.20
N ARG A 429 17.44 17.39 45.48
CA ARG A 429 18.53 16.40 45.64
C ARG A 429 19.92 16.87 45.17
N TYR A 430 20.05 18.06 44.58
CA TYR A 430 21.36 18.69 44.30
C TYR A 430 21.67 19.88 45.23
N SER A 431 20.69 20.38 45.99
CA SER A 431 20.85 21.49 46.93
C SER A 431 20.89 21.04 48.40
N THR A 432 20.16 19.97 48.76
CA THR A 432 20.34 19.24 50.02
C THR A 432 21.25 18.02 49.79
N GLY A 433 22.57 18.24 49.80
CA GLY A 433 23.54 17.15 49.80
C GLY A 433 23.61 16.46 51.17
N ALA A 434 23.04 15.25 51.26
CA ALA A 434 23.09 14.35 52.41
C ALA A 434 23.01 12.88 51.94
#